data_AF-V4ASN2-F1
#
_entry.id   AF-V4ASN2-F1
#
_cell.length_a   1.000
_cell.length_b   1.000
_cell.length_c   1.000
_cell.angle_alpha   90.00
_cell.angle_beta   90.00
_cell.angle_gamma   90.00
#
_symmetry.space_group_name_H-M   'P 1'
#
loop_
_entity.id
_entity.type
_entity.pdbx_description
1 polymer ?
#
loop_
_entity_poly.entity_id
_entity_poly.type
_entity_poly.pdbx_seq_one_letter_code
_entity_poly.pdbx_strand_id
1 'polypeptide(L)'
;MDTDILVVDKETPFAEVLENVISDNILQEEDEEEDFDENVELSPGGVLDEETIGRGLSNLGRTADGMHQVYLHLTVPGFNLIDISILQEYVHLQKVEFPHNELTDLSVLSNLPHLLILDASHNKLTTILDFTPPKNLQIVDLSYNEIEVITDLSAHHSLKKLNLSYNKISEINGLSGCKRLEDLNLAHNRIKCMKNLDGLPIQVLNLGHNELNMIENLDSLDRLRSLDLSGNKVRSLAGVEGHDLLEFLNLEDNEVIDLAEIKYLKDLRMFRSIDLHRNPIQELPEYRLCILFRLQSLTELDKHKVDAEEKVAARNMFDPPAEVVAARDHIMHVVYSFLQPAQIHDSTLPSSDTPYPMLVLVGPQGSGKKDLGLKLVEEFSDFFGFGVSHTTRSPYTGEENGFDYHFVSLEKFEDDIKMGKFLQTCQHHGSWYGLQMDSIQSVAKDGLACVVHMELEGVLTLKNTHFEPRYVLIMPLDKESHERRLRDRGIFTDEEILEIVKTAETYSSYNQDHPGFFDMMVNSNDIQEAYIQLRKLVMDYLGI
;
A
#
# COMPACT_ATOMS: atom_id res chain seq x y z
N MET A 1 40.18 -14.64 24.62
CA MET A 1 40.52 -15.19 23.28
C MET A 1 39.28 -15.94 22.92
N ASP A 2 38.28 -15.16 22.53
CA ASP A 2 36.88 -15.55 22.56
C ASP A 2 36.43 -15.79 21.13
N THR A 3 35.77 -16.93 21.00
CA THR A 3 35.03 -17.42 19.84
C THR A 3 33.82 -16.53 19.60
N ASP A 4 33.84 -15.76 18.52
CA ASP A 4 32.63 -15.16 17.95
C ASP A 4 32.17 -16.04 16.79
N ILE A 5 31.25 -16.96 17.13
CA ILE A 5 30.38 -17.64 16.17
C ILE A 5 29.44 -16.55 15.65
N LEU A 6 29.59 -16.19 14.38
CA LEU A 6 28.61 -15.37 13.66
C LEU A 6 27.30 -16.15 13.63
N VAL A 7 26.36 -15.73 14.48
CA VAL A 7 24.97 -16.16 14.45
C VAL A 7 24.38 -15.68 13.13
N VAL A 8 24.06 -16.63 12.26
CA VAL A 8 23.29 -16.39 11.03
C VAL A 8 21.88 -15.99 11.45
N ASP A 9 21.48 -14.78 11.10
CA ASP A 9 20.10 -14.28 11.29
C ASP A 9 19.13 -15.18 10.51
N LYS A 10 18.39 -16.02 11.25
CA LYS A 10 17.35 -16.92 10.72
C LYS A 10 15.99 -16.23 10.48
N GLU A 11 15.91 -14.91 10.48
CA GLU A 11 14.63 -14.20 10.39
C GLU A 11 14.64 -13.18 9.25
N THR A 12 14.50 -13.67 8.02
CA THR A 12 13.98 -12.86 6.92
C THR A 12 12.77 -13.57 6.30
N PRO A 13 11.67 -12.87 5.97
CA PRO A 13 10.51 -13.46 5.28
C PRO A 13 10.88 -14.15 3.94
N PHE A 14 12.07 -13.87 3.42
CA PHE A 14 12.64 -14.47 2.22
C PHE A 14 13.05 -15.95 2.39
N ALA A 15 13.40 -16.38 3.60
CA ALA A 15 13.74 -17.78 3.89
C ALA A 15 12.50 -18.70 3.87
N GLU A 16 11.34 -18.21 4.35
CA GLU A 16 10.09 -18.99 4.37
C GLU A 16 9.50 -19.19 2.97
N VAL A 17 9.67 -18.25 2.03
CA VAL A 17 9.21 -18.43 0.65
C VAL A 17 10.13 -19.38 -0.12
N LEU A 18 11.43 -19.40 0.18
CA LEU A 18 12.39 -20.35 -0.41
C LEU A 18 12.19 -21.77 0.13
N GLU A 19 11.97 -21.94 1.44
CA GLU A 19 11.65 -23.24 2.03
C GLU A 19 10.35 -23.81 1.48
N ASN A 20 9.34 -22.97 1.21
CA ASN A 20 8.04 -23.43 0.70
C ASN A 20 8.03 -23.87 -0.78
N VAL A 21 9.00 -23.42 -1.59
CA VAL A 21 9.16 -23.90 -2.99
C VAL A 21 10.06 -25.13 -3.06
N ILE A 22 10.93 -25.34 -2.07
CA ILE A 22 11.77 -26.54 -1.94
C ILE A 22 10.97 -27.69 -1.27
N SER A 23 10.03 -27.37 -0.38
CA SER A 23 9.24 -28.38 0.36
C SER A 23 8.13 -29.05 -0.45
N ASP A 24 7.66 -28.44 -1.55
CA ASP A 24 6.51 -28.98 -2.29
C ASP A 24 6.85 -30.10 -3.30
N ASN A 25 8.09 -30.59 -3.39
CA ASN A 25 8.38 -31.80 -4.21
C ASN A 25 9.63 -32.64 -3.91
N ILE A 26 10.32 -32.47 -2.78
CA ILE A 26 11.37 -33.42 -2.38
C ILE A 26 11.17 -33.79 -0.92
N LEU A 27 11.03 -35.10 -0.70
CA LEU A 27 10.77 -35.75 0.58
C LEU A 27 11.70 -35.23 1.67
N GLN A 28 11.12 -34.93 2.83
CA GLN A 28 11.81 -34.92 4.11
C GLN A 28 12.46 -36.30 4.32
N GLU A 29 13.78 -36.38 4.20
CA GLU A 29 14.54 -37.46 4.84
C GLU A 29 15.22 -36.85 6.06
N GLU A 30 14.89 -37.42 7.22
CA GLU A 30 15.49 -37.10 8.51
C GLU A 30 16.97 -37.52 8.47
N ASP A 31 17.89 -36.59 8.75
CA ASP A 31 19.31 -36.88 8.91
C ASP A 31 19.51 -37.75 10.17
N GLU A 32 19.65 -39.07 9.98
CA GLU A 32 20.22 -39.95 11.01
C GLU A 32 21.75 -39.77 10.99
N GLU A 33 22.29 -39.02 11.96
CA GLU A 33 23.72 -38.99 12.25
C GLU A 33 24.16 -40.38 12.75
N GLU A 34 24.70 -41.22 11.86
CA GLU A 34 25.39 -42.44 12.27
C GLU A 34 26.82 -42.14 12.74
N ASP A 35 27.08 -42.35 14.04
CA ASP A 35 28.40 -42.34 14.69
C ASP A 35 29.35 -43.37 14.04
N PHE A 36 30.42 -42.94 13.35
CA PHE A 36 31.46 -43.86 12.84
C PHE A 36 32.91 -43.38 12.97
N ASP A 37 33.78 -44.40 13.10
CA ASP A 37 35.21 -44.45 13.44
C ASP A 37 36.09 -43.26 12.99
N GLU A 38 36.64 -42.53 13.97
CA GLU A 38 37.56 -41.37 13.81
C GLU A 38 38.95 -41.69 13.20
N ASN A 39 39.20 -42.91 12.73
CA ASN A 39 40.55 -43.39 12.38
C ASN A 39 40.81 -43.66 10.89
N VAL A 40 39.86 -43.39 9.98
CA VAL A 40 40.09 -43.55 8.53
C VAL A 40 40.29 -42.18 7.90
N GLU A 41 41.49 -41.94 7.35
CA GLU A 41 41.76 -40.76 6.53
C GLU A 41 41.05 -40.91 5.19
N LEU A 42 39.88 -40.28 5.06
CA LEU A 42 39.05 -40.29 3.86
C LEU A 42 39.57 -39.29 2.83
N SER A 43 39.62 -39.70 1.56
CA SER A 43 40.08 -38.86 0.44
C SER A 43 41.45 -38.21 0.68
N PRO A 44 42.51 -38.99 1.00
CA PRO A 44 43.82 -38.45 1.35
C PRO A 44 44.40 -37.63 0.20
N GLY A 45 44.88 -36.42 0.53
CA GLY A 45 45.41 -35.49 -0.47
C GLY A 45 44.35 -34.81 -1.35
N GLY A 46 43.07 -34.89 -0.98
CA GLY A 46 41.97 -34.24 -1.70
C GLY A 46 41.52 -34.98 -2.96
N VAL A 47 41.88 -36.26 -3.12
CA VAL A 47 41.41 -37.12 -4.21
C VAL A 47 40.23 -37.93 -3.71
N LEU A 48 39.07 -37.79 -4.36
CA LEU A 48 37.86 -38.51 -3.98
C LEU A 48 38.06 -40.02 -4.16
N ASP A 49 37.88 -40.79 -3.08
CA ASP A 49 37.99 -42.25 -3.06
C ASP A 49 36.63 -42.96 -2.98
N GLU A 50 36.62 -44.27 -3.27
CA GLU A 50 35.39 -45.10 -3.24
C GLU A 50 34.76 -45.15 -1.85
N GLU A 51 35.55 -45.06 -0.78
CA GLU A 51 35.03 -45.11 0.59
C GLU A 51 34.25 -43.84 0.93
N THR A 52 34.77 -42.67 0.56
CA THR A 52 34.09 -41.38 0.73
C THR A 52 32.82 -41.33 -0.11
N ILE A 53 32.87 -41.83 -1.35
CA ILE A 53 31.68 -41.94 -2.20
C ILE A 53 30.64 -42.85 -1.57
N GLY A 54 31.04 -44.04 -1.10
CA GLY A 54 30.14 -45.00 -0.47
C GLY A 54 29.36 -44.41 0.71
N ARG A 55 29.98 -43.50 1.47
CA ARG A 55 29.34 -42.77 2.57
C ARG A 55 28.44 -41.63 2.10
N GLY A 56 28.76 -40.98 0.98
CA GLY A 56 27.98 -39.87 0.43
C GLY A 56 26.84 -40.28 -0.52
N LEU A 57 26.78 -41.54 -0.96
CA LEU A 57 25.74 -42.03 -1.86
C LEU A 57 24.41 -42.22 -1.14
N SER A 58 23.35 -41.68 -1.74
CA SER A 58 21.99 -41.78 -1.21
C SER A 58 20.94 -41.88 -2.33
N ASN A 59 19.67 -42.02 -1.93
CA ASN A 59 18.51 -42.18 -2.80
C ASN A 59 18.62 -43.36 -3.79
N LEU A 60 18.21 -44.55 -3.35
CA LEU A 60 18.21 -45.76 -4.17
C LEU A 60 17.07 -45.71 -5.21
N GLY A 61 17.45 -45.50 -6.47
CA GLY A 61 16.54 -45.47 -7.61
C GLY A 61 16.73 -46.64 -8.56
N ARG A 62 16.14 -46.52 -9.75
CA ARG A 62 16.34 -47.44 -10.86
C ARG A 62 17.08 -46.75 -12.00
N THR A 63 17.87 -47.52 -12.74
CA THR A 63 18.50 -47.09 -13.99
C THR A 63 17.46 -46.66 -15.03
N ALA A 64 17.88 -45.88 -16.03
CA ALA A 64 16.98 -45.36 -17.08
C ALA A 64 16.24 -46.47 -17.88
N ASP A 65 16.81 -47.68 -17.95
CA ASP A 65 16.18 -48.87 -18.55
C ASP A 65 15.28 -49.65 -17.56
N GLY A 66 15.27 -49.26 -16.28
CA GLY A 66 14.47 -49.85 -15.21
C GLY A 66 15.02 -51.18 -14.65
N MET A 67 16.20 -51.63 -15.10
CA MET A 67 16.69 -52.99 -14.86
C MET A 67 17.54 -53.15 -13.59
N HIS A 68 18.24 -52.11 -13.16
CA HIS A 68 19.15 -52.17 -12.01
C HIS A 68 18.79 -51.11 -10.97
N GLN A 69 19.04 -51.43 -9.70
CA GLN A 69 18.99 -50.45 -8.62
C GLN A 69 20.34 -49.75 -8.51
N VAL A 70 20.30 -48.42 -8.44
CA VAL A 70 21.48 -47.56 -8.38
C VAL A 70 21.21 -46.39 -7.44
N TYR A 71 22.25 -45.90 -6.77
CA TYR A 71 22.17 -44.64 -6.04
C TYR A 71 22.14 -43.48 -7.05
N LEU A 72 21.28 -42.50 -6.78
CA LEU A 72 21.05 -41.38 -7.67
C LEU A 72 21.67 -40.08 -7.14
N HIS A 73 21.94 -40.00 -5.85
CA HIS A 73 22.44 -38.80 -5.19
C HIS A 73 23.84 -39.06 -4.61
N LEU A 74 24.69 -38.04 -4.64
CA LEU A 74 25.99 -38.03 -3.99
C LEU A 74 26.20 -36.69 -3.31
N THR A 75 26.46 -36.70 -2.01
CA THR A 75 26.72 -35.51 -1.20
C THR A 75 28.01 -35.71 -0.41
N VAL A 76 29.02 -34.88 -0.67
CA VAL A 76 30.36 -34.98 -0.06
C VAL A 76 30.89 -33.58 0.33
N PRO A 77 30.44 -33.04 1.48
CA PRO A 77 30.82 -31.71 1.93
C PRO A 77 32.13 -31.72 2.73
N GLY A 78 32.99 -30.71 2.57
CA GLY A 78 34.03 -30.42 3.58
C GLY A 78 35.28 -31.32 3.60
N PHE A 79 35.57 -32.06 2.52
CA PHE A 79 36.70 -33.00 2.45
C PHE A 79 37.97 -32.41 1.82
N ASN A 80 38.00 -31.09 1.57
CA ASN A 80 39.09 -30.40 0.87
C ASN A 80 39.41 -31.05 -0.49
N LEU A 81 38.38 -31.53 -1.20
CA LEU A 81 38.55 -32.23 -2.47
C LEU A 81 39.07 -31.30 -3.55
N ILE A 82 40.04 -31.79 -4.32
CA ILE A 82 40.63 -31.13 -5.48
C ILE A 82 40.37 -31.97 -6.75
N ASP A 83 40.29 -33.29 -6.61
CA ASP A 83 40.10 -34.23 -7.71
C ASP A 83 38.87 -35.13 -7.49
N ILE A 84 37.93 -35.06 -8.42
CA ILE A 84 36.68 -35.85 -8.45
C ILE A 84 36.60 -36.75 -9.70
N SER A 85 37.74 -37.06 -10.33
CA SER A 85 37.81 -37.81 -11.59
C SER A 85 37.13 -39.18 -11.53
N ILE A 86 37.08 -39.82 -10.35
CA ILE A 86 36.43 -41.12 -10.13
C ILE A 86 34.93 -41.11 -10.46
N LEU A 87 34.27 -39.94 -10.47
CA LEU A 87 32.84 -39.81 -10.78
C LEU A 87 32.47 -40.24 -12.20
N GLN A 88 33.44 -40.33 -13.12
CA GLN A 88 33.20 -40.84 -14.47
C GLN A 88 32.56 -42.25 -14.49
N GLU A 89 32.72 -43.03 -13.41
CA GLU A 89 32.15 -44.38 -13.28
C GLU A 89 30.69 -44.38 -12.79
N TYR A 90 30.22 -43.28 -12.20
CA TYR A 90 28.91 -43.16 -11.55
C TYR A 90 27.86 -42.49 -12.45
N VAL A 91 27.72 -43.00 -13.68
CA VAL A 91 26.95 -42.37 -14.78
C VAL A 91 25.45 -42.15 -14.52
N HIS A 92 24.88 -42.78 -13.49
CA HIS A 92 23.46 -42.70 -13.16
C HIS A 92 23.11 -41.61 -12.14
N LEU A 93 24.10 -40.89 -11.60
CA LEU A 93 23.87 -39.80 -10.66
C LEU A 93 23.01 -38.70 -11.30
N GLN A 94 22.03 -38.23 -10.53
CA GLN A 94 21.10 -37.16 -10.87
C GLN A 94 21.32 -35.92 -10.00
N LYS A 95 21.82 -36.09 -8.77
CA LYS A 95 22.16 -35.02 -7.84
C LYS A 95 23.58 -35.21 -7.37
N VAL A 96 24.39 -34.17 -7.47
CA VAL A 96 25.78 -34.18 -7.04
C VAL A 96 26.06 -32.90 -6.26
N GLU A 97 26.53 -33.05 -5.03
CA GLU A 97 26.81 -31.95 -4.11
C GLU A 97 28.20 -32.08 -3.51
N PHE A 98 29.05 -31.09 -3.77
CA PHE A 98 30.42 -30.97 -3.26
C PHE A 98 30.68 -29.62 -2.59
N PRO A 99 29.81 -29.13 -1.68
CA PRO A 99 30.04 -27.84 -1.06
C PRO A 99 31.26 -27.88 -0.12
N HIS A 100 31.89 -26.72 0.07
CA HIS A 100 33.04 -26.57 0.98
C HIS A 100 34.22 -27.47 0.64
N ASN A 101 34.61 -27.50 -0.64
CA ASN A 101 35.79 -28.22 -1.11
C ASN A 101 36.76 -27.24 -1.79
N GLU A 102 37.78 -27.78 -2.46
CA GLU A 102 38.86 -27.03 -3.09
C GLU A 102 38.88 -27.27 -4.61
N LEU A 103 37.72 -27.56 -5.19
CA LEU A 103 37.58 -27.91 -6.60
C LEU A 103 37.85 -26.69 -7.48
N THR A 104 38.61 -26.94 -8.54
CA THR A 104 38.92 -25.95 -9.59
C THR A 104 38.45 -26.40 -10.97
N ASP A 105 38.14 -27.69 -11.13
CA ASP A 105 37.71 -28.31 -12.37
C ASP A 105 36.47 -29.20 -12.13
N LEU A 106 35.47 -29.05 -13.00
CA LEU A 106 34.25 -29.84 -13.02
C LEU A 106 34.09 -30.63 -14.33
N SER A 107 35.14 -30.71 -15.15
CA SER A 107 35.11 -31.37 -16.47
C SER A 107 34.58 -32.80 -16.45
N VAL A 108 34.83 -33.55 -15.36
CA VAL A 108 34.35 -34.93 -15.15
C VAL A 108 32.84 -35.06 -15.25
N LEU A 109 32.08 -34.01 -14.90
CA LEU A 109 30.62 -34.01 -14.92
C LEU A 109 30.06 -34.15 -16.34
N SER A 110 30.88 -33.96 -17.39
CA SER A 110 30.54 -34.31 -18.78
C SER A 110 30.11 -35.78 -18.94
N ASN A 111 30.57 -36.66 -18.05
CA ASN A 111 30.28 -38.10 -18.08
C ASN A 111 29.00 -38.48 -17.32
N LEU A 112 28.27 -37.52 -16.77
CA LEU A 112 27.04 -37.73 -16.00
C LEU A 112 25.80 -37.29 -16.79
N PRO A 113 25.29 -38.10 -17.75
CA PRO A 113 24.24 -37.69 -18.68
C PRO A 113 22.87 -37.43 -18.03
N HIS A 114 22.67 -37.93 -16.81
CA HIS A 114 21.42 -37.85 -16.06
C HIS A 114 21.40 -36.75 -14.99
N LEU A 115 22.46 -35.95 -14.89
CA LEU A 115 22.58 -34.90 -13.88
C LEU A 115 21.47 -33.83 -14.03
N LEU A 116 20.77 -33.57 -12.93
CA LEU A 116 19.68 -32.61 -12.80
C LEU A 116 20.04 -31.48 -11.84
N ILE A 117 20.76 -31.79 -10.76
CA ILE A 117 21.11 -30.87 -9.69
C ILE A 117 22.62 -30.96 -9.44
N LEU A 118 23.27 -29.82 -9.44
CA LEU A 118 24.69 -29.66 -9.09
C LEU A 118 24.83 -28.59 -8.02
N ASP A 119 25.45 -28.94 -6.90
CA ASP A 119 25.98 -27.99 -5.93
C ASP A 119 27.50 -28.12 -5.89
N ALA A 120 28.20 -27.08 -6.31
CA ALA A 120 29.64 -26.92 -6.12
C ALA A 120 29.94 -25.55 -5.48
N SER A 121 29.09 -25.13 -4.55
CA SER A 121 29.27 -23.93 -3.74
C SER A 121 30.51 -24.03 -2.85
N HIS A 122 31.05 -22.89 -2.41
CA HIS A 122 32.24 -22.85 -1.53
C HIS A 122 33.42 -23.67 -2.08
N ASN A 123 33.83 -23.37 -3.31
CA ASN A 123 34.97 -23.99 -3.99
C ASN A 123 35.90 -22.90 -4.57
N LYS A 124 36.86 -23.30 -5.41
CA LYS A 124 37.85 -22.41 -6.05
C LYS A 124 37.64 -22.29 -7.57
N LEU A 125 36.40 -22.44 -8.02
CA LEU A 125 36.07 -22.40 -9.45
C LEU A 125 36.25 -20.98 -10.00
N THR A 126 36.82 -20.88 -11.19
CA THR A 126 37.01 -19.61 -11.92
C THR A 126 36.16 -19.51 -13.18
N THR A 127 35.66 -20.65 -13.67
CA THR A 127 34.83 -20.76 -14.86
C THR A 127 33.45 -21.35 -14.53
N ILE A 128 32.43 -20.96 -15.29
CA ILE A 128 31.07 -21.49 -15.14
C ILE A 128 30.88 -22.66 -16.10
N LEU A 129 30.53 -23.82 -15.54
CA LEU A 129 30.09 -25.01 -16.29
C LEU A 129 30.93 -25.30 -17.53
N ASP A 130 32.27 -25.28 -17.39
CA ASP A 130 33.23 -25.51 -18.48
C ASP A 130 33.35 -27.01 -18.83
N PHE A 131 32.21 -27.62 -19.15
CA PHE A 131 32.09 -29.03 -19.44
C PHE A 131 30.93 -29.28 -20.42
N THR A 132 30.88 -30.47 -21.00
CA THR A 132 29.81 -30.78 -21.96
C THR A 132 28.48 -30.88 -21.21
N PRO A 133 27.46 -30.07 -21.57
CA PRO A 133 26.25 -29.94 -20.78
C PRO A 133 25.45 -31.24 -20.72
N PRO A 134 25.06 -31.72 -19.52
CA PRO A 134 24.06 -32.76 -19.39
C PRO A 134 22.71 -32.23 -19.87
N LYS A 135 21.94 -33.06 -20.59
CA LYS A 135 20.72 -32.63 -21.32
C LYS A 135 19.66 -31.97 -20.44
N ASN A 136 19.63 -32.32 -19.15
CA ASN A 136 18.53 -31.99 -18.24
C ASN A 136 18.97 -31.28 -16.96
N LEU A 137 20.19 -30.70 -16.93
CA LEU A 137 20.63 -29.91 -15.79
C LEU A 137 19.67 -28.75 -15.55
N GLN A 138 19.12 -28.67 -14.33
CA GLN A 138 18.01 -27.78 -13.97
C GLN A 138 18.37 -26.82 -12.84
N ILE A 139 19.13 -27.30 -11.84
CA ILE A 139 19.49 -26.51 -10.66
C ILE A 139 21.00 -26.56 -10.53
N VAL A 140 21.62 -25.39 -10.46
CA VAL A 140 23.07 -25.25 -10.32
C VAL A 140 23.36 -24.22 -9.23
N ASP A 141 24.13 -24.62 -8.22
CA ASP A 141 24.72 -23.74 -7.24
C ASP A 141 26.25 -23.70 -7.41
N LEU A 142 26.76 -22.50 -7.71
CA LEU A 142 28.18 -22.17 -7.83
C LEU A 142 28.51 -20.95 -6.95
N SER A 143 27.76 -20.74 -5.88
CA SER A 143 28.00 -19.63 -4.95
C SER A 143 29.32 -19.78 -4.21
N TYR A 144 29.86 -18.67 -3.68
CA TYR A 144 31.14 -18.66 -2.95
C TYR A 144 32.29 -19.31 -3.73
N ASN A 145 32.48 -18.85 -4.97
CA ASN A 145 33.58 -19.26 -5.85
C ASN A 145 34.36 -18.01 -6.30
N GLU A 146 35.27 -18.17 -7.27
CA GLU A 146 36.11 -17.11 -7.80
C GLU A 146 35.78 -16.75 -9.26
N ILE A 147 34.51 -16.93 -9.66
CA ILE A 147 34.06 -16.72 -11.04
C ILE A 147 34.01 -15.21 -11.36
N GLU A 148 34.64 -14.81 -12.46
CA GLU A 148 34.67 -13.41 -12.92
C GLU A 148 33.74 -13.13 -14.12
N VAL A 149 33.49 -14.15 -14.95
CA VAL A 149 32.78 -14.00 -16.23
C VAL A 149 31.74 -15.10 -16.39
N ILE A 150 30.52 -14.71 -16.74
CA ILE A 150 29.49 -15.64 -17.18
C ILE A 150 29.74 -16.00 -18.65
N THR A 151 30.14 -17.24 -18.91
CA THR A 151 30.34 -17.80 -20.24
C THR A 151 29.00 -18.07 -20.94
N ASP A 152 29.03 -18.38 -22.24
CA ASP A 152 27.80 -18.71 -22.96
C ASP A 152 27.16 -20.01 -22.44
N LEU A 153 26.03 -19.87 -21.76
CA LEU A 153 25.26 -20.99 -21.21
C LEU A 153 24.14 -21.44 -22.16
N SER A 154 24.17 -21.04 -23.43
CA SER A 154 23.14 -21.38 -24.41
C SER A 154 22.87 -22.88 -24.56
N ALA A 155 23.87 -23.71 -24.29
CA ALA A 155 23.75 -25.16 -24.34
C ALA A 155 23.02 -25.76 -23.11
N HIS A 156 22.89 -25.02 -22.01
CA HIS A 156 22.18 -25.40 -20.78
C HIS A 156 20.70 -24.97 -20.81
N HIS A 157 19.98 -25.28 -21.89
CA HIS A 157 18.60 -24.79 -22.14
C HIS A 157 17.55 -25.24 -21.10
N SER A 158 17.87 -26.24 -20.27
CA SER A 158 16.99 -26.82 -19.26
C SER A 158 17.10 -26.14 -17.90
N LEU A 159 18.07 -25.23 -17.72
CA LEU A 159 18.36 -24.58 -16.45
C LEU A 159 17.16 -23.74 -15.98
N LYS A 160 16.74 -23.99 -14.75
CA LYS A 160 15.63 -23.31 -14.06
C LYS A 160 16.10 -22.42 -12.93
N LYS A 161 17.13 -22.86 -12.19
CA LYS A 161 17.71 -22.13 -11.07
C LYS A 161 19.22 -22.06 -11.21
N LEU A 162 19.77 -20.86 -11.04
CA LEU A 162 21.21 -20.62 -11.08
C LEU A 162 21.61 -19.70 -9.94
N ASN A 163 22.42 -20.22 -9.02
CA ASN A 163 23.03 -19.46 -7.95
C ASN A 163 24.51 -19.20 -8.28
N LEU A 164 24.85 -17.92 -8.42
CA LEU A 164 26.19 -17.40 -8.68
C LEU A 164 26.56 -16.32 -7.64
N SER A 165 25.90 -16.33 -6.48
CA SER A 165 26.17 -15.36 -5.43
C SER A 165 27.59 -15.50 -4.85
N TYR A 166 28.13 -14.44 -4.24
CA TYR A 166 29.48 -14.44 -3.65
C TYR A 166 30.57 -14.86 -4.65
N ASN A 167 30.56 -14.24 -5.82
CA ASN A 167 31.58 -14.40 -6.85
C ASN A 167 32.22 -13.03 -7.17
N LYS A 168 32.94 -12.93 -8.29
CA LYS A 168 33.63 -11.71 -8.73
C LYS A 168 33.05 -11.18 -10.06
N ILE A 169 31.80 -11.52 -10.36
CA ILE A 169 31.15 -11.19 -11.64
C ILE A 169 30.91 -9.68 -11.73
N SER A 170 31.30 -9.07 -12.84
CA SER A 170 31.12 -7.63 -13.07
C SER A 170 30.06 -7.29 -14.13
N GLU A 171 29.74 -8.24 -15.01
CA GLU A 171 28.76 -8.07 -16.08
C GLU A 171 27.92 -9.33 -16.26
N ILE A 172 26.62 -9.14 -16.49
CA ILE A 172 25.69 -10.22 -16.83
C ILE A 172 25.79 -10.46 -18.33
N ASN A 173 26.24 -11.65 -18.73
CA ASN A 173 26.38 -12.07 -20.13
C ASN A 173 26.05 -13.57 -20.24
N GLY A 174 25.92 -14.11 -21.46
CA GLY A 174 25.85 -15.56 -21.68
C GLY A 174 24.56 -16.28 -21.23
N LEU A 175 23.56 -15.56 -20.71
CA LEU A 175 22.31 -16.16 -20.21
C LEU A 175 21.18 -16.26 -21.26
N SER A 176 21.33 -15.65 -22.44
CA SER A 176 20.24 -15.49 -23.43
C SER A 176 19.61 -16.80 -23.94
N GLY A 177 20.34 -17.92 -23.88
CA GLY A 177 19.82 -19.24 -24.25
C GLY A 177 19.06 -19.98 -23.14
N CYS A 178 19.10 -19.50 -21.89
CA CYS A 178 18.48 -20.13 -20.72
C CYS A 178 16.97 -19.82 -20.63
N LYS A 179 16.20 -20.26 -21.63
CA LYS A 179 14.75 -19.94 -21.79
C LYS A 179 13.81 -20.54 -20.73
N ARG A 180 14.35 -21.23 -19.72
CA ARG A 180 13.60 -21.81 -18.60
C ARG A 180 14.07 -21.28 -17.25
N LEU A 181 15.00 -20.31 -17.24
CA LEU A 181 15.58 -19.76 -16.03
C LEU A 181 14.56 -18.88 -15.33
N GLU A 182 14.07 -19.37 -14.19
CA GLU A 182 13.02 -18.74 -13.38
C GLU A 182 13.62 -18.06 -12.14
N ASP A 183 14.75 -18.57 -11.63
CA ASP A 183 15.40 -18.14 -10.39
C ASP A 183 16.88 -17.88 -10.65
N LEU A 184 17.29 -16.62 -10.51
CA LEU A 184 18.67 -16.18 -10.74
C LEU A 184 19.17 -15.41 -9.52
N ASN A 185 20.19 -15.95 -8.87
CA ASN A 185 20.86 -15.30 -7.76
C ASN A 185 22.28 -14.86 -8.17
N LEU A 186 22.50 -13.56 -8.16
CA LEU A 186 23.76 -12.88 -8.47
C LEU A 186 24.18 -11.95 -7.32
N ALA A 187 23.70 -12.20 -6.11
CA ALA A 187 24.02 -11.38 -4.94
C ALA A 187 25.53 -11.38 -4.62
N HIS A 188 26.04 -10.34 -3.97
CA HIS A 188 27.45 -10.24 -3.57
C HIS A 188 28.42 -10.43 -4.75
N ASN A 189 28.21 -9.64 -5.81
CA ASN A 189 29.08 -9.56 -6.98
C ASN A 189 29.50 -8.08 -7.20
N ARG A 190 29.99 -7.74 -8.40
CA ARG A 190 30.45 -6.39 -8.78
C ARG A 190 29.67 -5.83 -9.96
N ILE A 191 28.40 -6.20 -10.09
CA ILE A 191 27.55 -5.87 -11.24
C ILE A 191 27.13 -4.40 -11.15
N LYS A 192 27.26 -3.68 -12.27
CA LYS A 192 26.96 -2.23 -12.37
C LYS A 192 25.69 -1.90 -13.15
N CYS A 193 25.22 -2.82 -13.99
CA CYS A 193 24.01 -2.63 -14.80
C CYS A 193 23.31 -3.96 -15.05
N MET A 194 21.98 -3.94 -15.19
CA MET A 194 21.12 -5.12 -15.35
C MET A 194 20.87 -5.46 -16.83
N LYS A 195 21.93 -5.48 -17.64
CA LYS A 195 21.80 -5.74 -19.09
C LYS A 195 21.78 -7.24 -19.38
N ASN A 196 21.34 -7.58 -20.60
CA ASN A 196 21.37 -8.95 -21.15
C ASN A 196 20.50 -9.97 -20.40
N LEU A 197 19.45 -9.49 -19.73
CA LEU A 197 18.38 -10.32 -19.14
C LEU A 197 17.18 -10.49 -20.09
N ASP A 198 17.27 -9.94 -21.30
CA ASP A 198 16.15 -9.83 -22.21
C ASP A 198 15.54 -11.16 -22.63
N GLY A 199 14.22 -11.28 -22.46
CA GLY A 199 13.44 -12.44 -22.89
C GLY A 199 13.61 -13.69 -22.01
N LEU A 200 14.23 -13.56 -20.83
CA LEU A 200 14.31 -14.63 -19.84
C LEU A 200 13.02 -14.67 -18.99
N PRO A 201 12.48 -15.86 -18.67
CA PRO A 201 11.24 -15.99 -17.89
C PRO A 201 11.49 -15.88 -16.37
N ILE A 202 12.34 -14.94 -15.95
CA ILE A 202 12.75 -14.78 -14.55
C ILE A 202 11.54 -14.38 -13.70
N GLN A 203 11.36 -15.09 -12.60
CA GLN A 203 10.35 -14.82 -11.56
C GLN A 203 11.01 -14.27 -10.29
N VAL A 204 12.21 -14.75 -9.97
CA VAL A 204 12.99 -14.33 -8.81
C VAL A 204 14.36 -13.88 -9.28
N LEU A 205 14.68 -12.61 -9.05
CA LEU A 205 15.97 -12.02 -9.37
C LEU A 205 16.60 -11.46 -8.10
N ASN A 206 17.74 -12.00 -7.70
CA ASN A 206 18.53 -11.46 -6.59
C ASN A 206 19.82 -10.82 -7.12
N LEU A 207 19.93 -9.51 -6.93
CA LEU A 207 21.07 -8.67 -7.26
C LEU A 207 21.55 -7.88 -6.03
N GLY A 208 21.27 -8.36 -4.82
CA GLY A 208 21.69 -7.75 -3.57
C GLY A 208 23.22 -7.61 -3.48
N HIS A 209 23.71 -6.61 -2.77
CA HIS A 209 25.14 -6.34 -2.56
C HIS A 209 25.95 -6.30 -3.87
N ASN A 210 25.54 -5.45 -4.80
CA ASN A 210 26.24 -5.17 -6.05
C ASN A 210 26.61 -3.67 -6.15
N GLU A 211 26.95 -3.18 -7.35
CA GLU A 211 27.32 -1.79 -7.60
C GLU A 211 26.28 -1.05 -8.46
N LEU A 212 25.00 -1.46 -8.39
CA LEU A 212 23.90 -0.86 -9.15
C LEU A 212 23.57 0.53 -8.61
N ASN A 213 23.27 1.49 -9.49
CA ASN A 213 22.89 2.86 -9.11
C ASN A 213 21.48 3.26 -9.56
N MET A 214 20.85 2.47 -10.43
CA MET A 214 19.53 2.71 -10.97
C MET A 214 18.88 1.39 -11.41
N ILE A 215 17.55 1.42 -11.53
CA ILE A 215 16.78 0.30 -12.05
C ILE A 215 16.59 0.51 -13.56
N GLU A 216 17.17 -0.37 -14.38
CA GLU A 216 17.10 -0.27 -15.85
C GLU A 216 17.08 -1.65 -16.51
N ASN A 217 16.57 -1.73 -17.74
CA ASN A 217 16.54 -2.94 -18.57
C ASN A 217 15.76 -4.12 -17.95
N LEU A 218 14.73 -3.83 -17.17
CA LEU A 218 13.79 -4.84 -16.66
C LEU A 218 12.56 -5.02 -17.55
N ASP A 219 12.35 -4.15 -18.55
CA ASP A 219 11.12 -4.04 -19.35
C ASP A 219 10.63 -5.35 -19.99
N SER A 220 11.51 -6.34 -20.19
CA SER A 220 11.20 -7.62 -20.81
C SER A 220 10.93 -8.75 -19.81
N LEU A 221 11.10 -8.52 -18.50
CA LEU A 221 10.92 -9.49 -17.43
C LEU A 221 9.46 -9.50 -16.92
N ASP A 222 8.52 -9.76 -17.83
CA ASP A 222 7.07 -9.72 -17.56
C ASP A 222 6.59 -10.69 -16.45
N ARG A 223 7.41 -11.67 -16.09
CA ARG A 223 7.11 -12.71 -15.08
C ARG A 223 7.71 -12.42 -13.71
N LEU A 224 8.42 -11.30 -13.56
CA LEU A 224 9.13 -10.96 -12.32
C LEU A 224 8.13 -10.79 -11.17
N ARG A 225 8.33 -11.56 -10.09
CA ARG A 225 7.53 -11.54 -8.87
C ARG A 225 8.32 -11.00 -7.68
N SER A 226 9.61 -11.31 -7.63
CA SER A 226 10.49 -10.93 -6.54
C SER A 226 11.78 -10.35 -7.09
N LEU A 227 12.10 -9.14 -6.64
CA LEU A 227 13.33 -8.44 -7.00
C LEU A 227 14.06 -8.01 -5.73
N ASP A 228 15.29 -8.49 -5.56
CA ASP A 228 16.18 -8.06 -4.48
C ASP A 228 17.31 -7.19 -5.04
N LEU A 229 17.34 -5.94 -4.58
CA LEU A 229 18.33 -4.92 -4.90
C LEU A 229 19.00 -4.37 -3.63
N SER A 230 18.94 -5.09 -2.51
CA SER A 230 19.54 -4.65 -1.25
C SER A 230 21.03 -4.34 -1.37
N GLY A 231 21.59 -3.47 -0.53
CA GLY A 231 23.04 -3.19 -0.49
C GLY A 231 23.61 -2.65 -1.81
N ASN A 232 22.84 -1.87 -2.56
CA ASN A 232 23.26 -1.20 -3.78
C ASN A 232 23.30 0.33 -3.57
N LYS A 233 23.34 1.11 -4.65
CA LYS A 233 23.36 2.59 -4.64
C LYS A 233 22.16 3.17 -5.38
N VAL A 234 21.04 2.47 -5.37
CA VAL A 234 19.81 2.86 -6.07
C VAL A 234 19.21 4.09 -5.39
N ARG A 235 18.97 5.14 -6.18
CA ARG A 235 18.33 6.39 -5.71
C ARG A 235 16.89 6.56 -6.20
N SER A 236 16.58 5.97 -7.35
CA SER A 236 15.31 6.11 -8.02
C SER A 236 14.69 4.77 -8.33
N LEU A 237 13.37 4.69 -8.17
CA LEU A 237 12.56 3.50 -8.45
C LEU A 237 12.00 3.50 -9.87
N ALA A 238 12.37 4.49 -10.69
CA ALA A 238 12.08 4.47 -12.12
C ALA A 238 12.76 3.26 -12.77
N GLY A 239 12.03 2.56 -13.64
CA GLY A 239 12.39 1.27 -14.24
C GLY A 239 11.62 0.07 -13.67
N VAL A 240 10.86 0.25 -12.58
CA VAL A 240 10.01 -0.81 -11.99
C VAL A 240 8.59 -0.76 -12.56
N GLU A 241 8.19 0.34 -13.22
CA GLU A 241 6.85 0.48 -13.80
C GLU A 241 6.53 -0.66 -14.78
N GLY A 242 5.24 -1.04 -14.87
CA GLY A 242 4.78 -2.05 -15.82
C GLY A 242 4.92 -3.51 -15.35
N HIS A 243 5.62 -3.78 -14.25
CA HIS A 243 5.76 -5.13 -13.70
C HIS A 243 4.55 -5.52 -12.83
N ASP A 244 3.39 -5.72 -13.47
CA ASP A 244 2.10 -5.99 -12.79
C ASP A 244 2.10 -7.22 -11.88
N LEU A 245 3.02 -8.17 -12.11
CA LEU A 245 3.19 -9.40 -11.33
C LEU A 245 4.18 -9.26 -10.17
N LEU A 246 4.86 -8.11 -10.02
CA LEU A 246 5.82 -7.90 -8.94
C LEU A 246 5.09 -7.86 -7.59
N GLU A 247 5.47 -8.74 -6.68
CA GLU A 247 4.89 -8.91 -5.35
C GLU A 247 5.81 -8.34 -4.27
N PHE A 248 7.13 -8.50 -4.44
CA PHE A 248 8.15 -8.15 -3.46
C PHE A 248 9.30 -7.35 -4.08
N LEU A 249 9.70 -6.26 -3.43
CA LEU A 249 10.87 -5.46 -3.78
C LEU A 249 11.72 -5.16 -2.55
N ASN A 250 12.94 -5.71 -2.50
CA ASN A 250 13.91 -5.37 -1.47
C ASN A 250 14.85 -4.27 -1.96
N LEU A 251 14.84 -3.14 -1.26
CA LEU A 251 15.72 -2.00 -1.46
C LEU A 251 16.48 -1.66 -0.17
N GLU A 252 16.60 -2.59 0.80
CA GLU A 252 17.38 -2.38 2.02
C GLU A 252 18.79 -1.85 1.69
N ASP A 253 19.30 -0.90 2.47
CA ASP A 253 20.67 -0.37 2.32
C ASP A 253 20.95 0.18 0.91
N ASN A 254 20.14 1.17 0.52
CA ASN A 254 20.27 1.93 -0.73
C ASN A 254 20.23 3.45 -0.45
N GLU A 255 20.14 4.26 -1.51
CA GLU A 255 20.21 5.72 -1.44
C GLU A 255 18.88 6.40 -1.80
N VAL A 256 17.73 5.77 -1.51
CA VAL A 256 16.40 6.34 -1.76
C VAL A 256 16.09 7.42 -0.73
N ILE A 257 15.82 8.65 -1.20
CA ILE A 257 15.63 9.83 -0.33
C ILE A 257 14.20 10.36 -0.39
N ASP A 258 13.59 10.40 -1.58
CA ASP A 258 12.33 11.14 -1.82
C ASP A 258 11.10 10.22 -1.86
N LEU A 259 10.04 10.61 -1.14
CA LEU A 259 8.72 9.98 -1.21
C LEU A 259 8.08 10.04 -2.60
N ALA A 260 8.54 10.94 -3.47
CA ALA A 260 8.11 11.02 -4.87
C ALA A 260 8.43 9.74 -5.64
N GLU A 261 9.47 8.98 -5.26
CA GLU A 261 9.86 7.73 -5.93
C GLU A 261 8.81 6.62 -5.75
N ILE A 262 8.01 6.69 -4.69
CA ILE A 262 6.96 5.70 -4.40
C ILE A 262 5.85 5.71 -5.46
N LYS A 263 5.73 6.79 -6.26
CA LYS A 263 4.73 6.89 -7.33
C LYS A 263 4.88 5.78 -8.37
N TYR A 264 6.10 5.28 -8.60
CA TYR A 264 6.39 4.25 -9.60
C TYR A 264 5.82 2.88 -9.21
N LEU A 265 5.50 2.68 -7.93
CA LEU A 265 4.94 1.43 -7.41
C LEU A 265 3.41 1.45 -7.30
N LYS A 266 2.78 2.62 -7.45
CA LYS A 266 1.35 2.82 -7.16
C LYS A 266 0.44 1.98 -8.05
N ASP A 267 0.84 1.78 -9.31
CA ASP A 267 0.01 1.10 -10.31
C ASP A 267 0.26 -0.41 -10.38
N LEU A 268 1.23 -0.93 -9.60
CA LEU A 268 1.57 -2.35 -9.57
C LEU A 268 0.49 -3.15 -8.81
N ARG A 269 -0.29 -3.95 -9.56
CA ARG A 269 -1.51 -4.59 -9.05
C ARG A 269 -1.26 -5.68 -8.01
N MET A 270 -0.17 -6.43 -8.17
CA MET A 270 0.20 -7.53 -7.28
C MET A 270 1.17 -7.12 -6.19
N PHE A 271 1.58 -5.85 -6.10
CA PHE A 271 2.60 -5.42 -5.16
C PHE A 271 2.13 -5.46 -3.71
N ARG A 272 2.88 -6.18 -2.87
CA ARG A 272 2.51 -6.51 -1.48
C ARG A 272 3.55 -6.11 -0.45
N SER A 273 4.82 -6.25 -0.75
CA SER A 273 5.87 -6.04 0.22
C SER A 273 7.03 -5.23 -0.37
N ILE A 274 7.48 -4.26 0.42
CA ILE A 274 8.66 -3.46 0.13
C ILE A 274 9.51 -3.33 1.37
N ASP A 275 10.83 -3.44 1.17
CA ASP A 275 11.80 -3.14 2.20
C ASP A 275 12.64 -1.93 1.79
N LEU A 276 12.57 -0.87 2.59
CA LEU A 276 13.31 0.38 2.42
C LEU A 276 14.22 0.64 3.64
N HIS A 277 14.50 -0.37 4.45
CA HIS A 277 15.42 -0.24 5.57
C HIS A 277 16.75 0.38 5.16
N ARG A 278 17.35 1.15 6.07
CA ARG A 278 18.68 1.76 5.86
C ARG A 278 18.74 2.65 4.60
N ASN A 279 17.61 3.22 4.19
CA ASN A 279 17.57 4.30 3.19
C ASN A 279 17.30 5.64 3.89
N PRO A 280 17.83 6.77 3.37
CA PRO A 280 17.56 8.10 3.92
C PRO A 280 16.07 8.46 4.03
N ILE A 281 15.21 7.89 3.18
CA ILE A 281 13.76 8.10 3.23
C ILE A 281 13.14 7.72 4.59
N GLN A 282 13.74 6.80 5.34
CA GLN A 282 13.26 6.40 6.67
C GLN A 282 13.41 7.49 7.73
N GLU A 283 14.27 8.49 7.50
CA GLU A 283 14.45 9.62 8.43
C GLU A 283 13.30 10.64 8.34
N LEU A 284 12.40 10.50 7.36
CA LEU A 284 11.27 11.40 7.20
C LEU A 284 10.24 11.23 8.33
N PRO A 285 9.67 12.33 8.85
CA PRO A 285 8.64 12.25 9.87
C PRO A 285 7.42 11.51 9.31
N GLU A 286 6.88 10.60 10.10
CA GLU A 286 5.70 9.80 9.71
C GLU A 286 5.92 9.00 8.42
N TYR A 287 7.17 8.64 8.13
CA TYR A 287 7.59 7.85 6.98
C TYR A 287 6.64 6.66 6.74
N ARG A 288 6.42 5.84 7.77
CA ARG A 288 5.60 4.63 7.65
C ARG A 288 4.19 4.95 7.20
N LEU A 289 3.52 5.91 7.84
CA LEU A 289 2.18 6.34 7.47
C LEU A 289 2.15 6.98 6.07
N CYS A 290 3.18 7.73 5.67
CA CYS A 290 3.30 8.31 4.33
C CYS A 290 3.35 7.23 3.24
N ILE A 291 4.12 6.16 3.44
CA ILE A 291 4.20 5.04 2.51
C ILE A 291 2.86 4.32 2.44
N LEU A 292 2.26 3.99 3.58
CA LEU A 292 0.96 3.31 3.63
C LEU A 292 -0.18 4.13 3.01
N PHE A 293 -0.11 5.45 3.15
CA PHE A 293 -1.06 6.36 2.50
C PHE A 293 -1.00 6.24 0.98
N ARG A 294 0.22 6.24 0.41
CA ARG A 294 0.46 6.17 -1.04
C ARG A 294 0.24 4.76 -1.61
N LEU A 295 0.59 3.73 -0.86
CA LEU A 295 0.54 2.32 -1.26
C LEU A 295 -0.42 1.52 -0.38
N GLN A 296 -1.72 1.72 -0.60
CA GLN A 296 -2.79 1.08 0.19
C GLN A 296 -2.83 -0.46 0.04
N SER A 297 -2.22 -1.01 -1.01
CA SER A 297 -2.16 -2.44 -1.32
C SER A 297 -1.13 -3.23 -0.51
N LEU A 298 -0.18 -2.54 0.16
CA LEU A 298 0.89 -3.18 0.93
C LEU A 298 0.33 -4.02 2.08
N THR A 299 0.92 -5.19 2.27
CA THR A 299 0.68 -6.09 3.40
C THR A 299 1.87 -6.14 4.34
N GLU A 300 3.05 -5.75 3.85
CA GLU A 300 4.29 -5.69 4.61
C GLU A 300 5.10 -4.48 4.15
N LEU A 301 5.73 -3.81 5.12
CA LEU A 301 6.62 -2.67 4.89
C LEU A 301 7.76 -2.80 5.87
N ASP A 302 9.00 -2.78 5.37
CA ASP A 302 10.20 -2.85 6.18
C ASP A 302 10.17 -4.11 7.07
N LYS A 303 9.93 -5.28 6.46
CA LYS A 303 9.82 -6.60 7.13
C LYS A 303 8.75 -6.67 8.23
N HIS A 304 7.92 -5.64 8.40
CA HIS A 304 6.86 -5.58 9.38
C HIS A 304 5.50 -5.63 8.69
N LYS A 305 4.64 -6.55 9.15
CA LYS A 305 3.25 -6.64 8.68
C LYS A 305 2.53 -5.31 8.87
N VAL A 306 1.67 -4.99 7.92
CA VAL A 306 0.87 -3.77 7.90
C VAL A 306 -0.53 -4.10 8.39
N ASP A 307 -0.91 -3.48 9.49
CA ASP A 307 -2.25 -3.67 10.06
C ASP A 307 -3.28 -2.75 9.39
N ALA A 308 -4.55 -3.17 9.42
CA ALA A 308 -5.65 -2.37 8.90
C ALA A 308 -5.79 -1.04 9.65
N GLU A 309 -5.48 -1.01 10.94
CA GLU A 309 -5.51 0.19 11.78
C GLU A 309 -4.50 1.24 11.31
N GLU A 310 -3.29 0.83 10.93
CA GLU A 310 -2.27 1.73 10.41
C GLU A 310 -2.70 2.37 9.09
N LYS A 311 -3.37 1.60 8.22
CA LYS A 311 -3.91 2.12 6.95
C LYS A 311 -4.99 3.17 7.19
N VAL A 312 -5.87 2.92 8.16
CA VAL A 312 -6.90 3.90 8.57
C VAL A 312 -6.25 5.13 9.18
N ALA A 313 -5.25 4.97 10.05
CA ALA A 313 -4.50 6.08 10.64
C ALA A 313 -3.80 6.93 9.56
N ALA A 314 -3.18 6.30 8.57
CA ALA A 314 -2.55 6.97 7.43
C ALA A 314 -3.58 7.80 6.63
N ARG A 315 -4.75 7.22 6.32
CA ARG A 315 -5.83 7.98 5.66
C ARG A 315 -6.31 9.15 6.52
N ASN A 316 -6.61 8.91 7.79
CA ASN A 316 -7.06 9.95 8.72
C ASN A 316 -6.04 11.09 8.90
N MET A 317 -4.75 10.80 8.73
CA MET A 317 -3.69 11.79 8.85
C MET A 317 -3.55 12.68 7.61
N PHE A 318 -3.59 12.09 6.41
CA PHE A 318 -3.26 12.80 5.16
C PHE A 318 -4.48 13.18 4.31
N ASP A 319 -5.59 12.46 4.43
CA ASP A 319 -6.86 12.71 3.72
C ASP A 319 -8.05 12.19 4.55
N PRO A 320 -8.35 12.83 5.70
CA PRO A 320 -9.39 12.36 6.59
C PRO A 320 -10.77 12.42 5.92
N PRO A 321 -11.61 11.38 6.08
CA PRO A 321 -13.01 11.44 5.67
C PRO A 321 -13.74 12.61 6.32
N ALA A 322 -14.75 13.16 5.63
CA ALA A 322 -15.52 14.32 6.11
C ALA A 322 -16.16 14.07 7.48
N GLU A 323 -16.57 12.83 7.77
CA GLU A 323 -17.12 12.40 9.06
C GLU A 323 -16.09 12.50 10.19
N VAL A 324 -14.82 12.16 9.92
CA VAL A 324 -13.73 12.23 10.89
C VAL A 324 -13.40 13.69 11.19
N VAL A 325 -13.38 14.55 10.16
CA VAL A 325 -13.22 15.99 10.30
C VAL A 325 -14.36 16.56 11.15
N ALA A 326 -15.61 16.21 10.83
CA ALA A 326 -16.80 16.65 11.55
C ALA A 326 -16.81 16.22 13.03
N ALA A 327 -16.41 14.98 13.33
CA ALA A 327 -16.31 14.50 14.70
C ALA A 327 -15.22 15.25 15.49
N ARG A 328 -14.07 15.51 14.87
CA ARG A 328 -12.99 16.30 15.48
C ARG A 328 -13.42 17.73 15.77
N ASP A 329 -14.10 18.37 14.82
CA ASP A 329 -14.64 19.72 14.98
C ASP A 329 -15.69 19.75 16.10
N HIS A 330 -16.59 18.77 16.16
CA HIS A 330 -17.57 18.66 17.24
C HIS A 330 -16.90 18.54 18.62
N ILE A 331 -15.91 17.65 18.77
CA ILE A 331 -15.15 17.50 20.02
C ILE A 331 -14.50 18.82 20.41
N MET A 332 -13.90 19.53 19.45
CA MET A 332 -13.28 20.82 19.68
C MET A 332 -14.27 21.86 20.23
N HIS A 333 -15.47 21.97 19.64
CA HIS A 333 -16.52 22.89 20.12
C HIS A 333 -17.04 22.51 21.49
N VAL A 334 -17.24 21.21 21.76
CA VAL A 334 -17.65 20.71 23.07
C VAL A 334 -16.60 21.06 24.15
N VAL A 335 -15.32 20.84 23.86
CA VAL A 335 -14.23 21.18 24.78
C VAL A 335 -14.19 22.68 25.05
N TYR A 336 -14.24 23.54 24.01
CA TYR A 336 -14.23 24.98 24.22
C TYR A 336 -15.47 25.49 24.96
N SER A 337 -16.64 24.88 24.73
CA SER A 337 -17.87 25.20 25.46
C SER A 337 -17.74 24.87 26.96
N PHE A 338 -17.14 23.73 27.33
CA PHE A 338 -16.90 23.37 28.73
C PHE A 338 -15.92 24.29 29.45
N LEU A 339 -15.03 24.96 28.72
CA LEU A 339 -14.11 25.95 29.30
C LEU A 339 -14.80 27.28 29.61
N GLN A 340 -16.02 27.51 29.12
CA GLN A 340 -16.79 28.72 29.41
C GLN A 340 -17.58 28.63 30.72
N PRO A 341 -17.95 29.78 31.33
CA PRO A 341 -18.85 29.79 32.46
C PRO A 341 -20.19 29.15 32.12
N ALA A 342 -20.70 28.29 33.01
CA ALA A 342 -21.99 27.64 32.82
C ALA A 342 -23.10 28.70 32.68
N GLN A 343 -23.85 28.62 31.58
CA GLN A 343 -25.04 29.42 31.32
C GLN A 343 -26.28 28.52 31.31
N ILE A 344 -27.37 29.04 31.86
CA ILE A 344 -28.68 28.40 31.71
C ILE A 344 -29.23 28.89 30.38
N HIS A 345 -29.45 27.95 29.46
CA HIS A 345 -29.98 28.23 28.13
C HIS A 345 -31.51 28.26 28.15
N ASP A 346 -32.10 29.15 27.34
CA ASP A 346 -33.56 29.27 27.13
C ASP A 346 -34.09 28.05 26.34
N SER A 347 -33.23 27.44 25.53
CA SER A 347 -33.46 26.10 24.99
C SER A 347 -33.54 25.10 26.16
N THR A 348 -34.75 24.78 26.62
CA THR A 348 -34.93 23.67 27.58
C THR A 348 -34.39 22.39 26.95
N LEU A 349 -33.53 21.68 27.69
CA LEU A 349 -32.90 20.46 27.21
C LEU A 349 -33.97 19.49 26.69
N PRO A 350 -33.78 18.91 25.49
CA PRO A 350 -34.61 17.80 25.04
C PRO A 350 -34.61 16.72 26.11
N SER A 351 -35.78 16.21 26.49
CA SER A 351 -35.83 14.89 27.14
C SER A 351 -35.36 13.86 26.11
N SER A 352 -34.91 12.67 26.54
CA SER A 352 -34.57 11.57 25.63
C SER A 352 -35.66 11.24 24.61
N ASP A 353 -36.91 11.66 24.90
CA ASP A 353 -38.09 11.31 24.14
C ASP A 353 -38.60 12.46 23.24
N THR A 354 -37.98 13.66 23.32
CA THR A 354 -38.40 14.86 22.56
C THR A 354 -37.20 15.64 22.06
N PRO A 355 -36.76 15.47 20.80
CA PRO A 355 -35.64 16.23 20.22
C PRO A 355 -35.94 17.73 20.21
N TYR A 356 -34.88 18.55 20.16
CA TYR A 356 -35.05 19.99 20.13
C TYR A 356 -35.75 20.43 18.83
N PRO A 357 -36.78 21.29 18.87
CA PRO A 357 -37.54 21.67 17.68
C PRO A 357 -36.68 22.59 16.78
N MET A 358 -35.93 21.96 15.88
CA MET A 358 -35.09 22.61 14.89
C MET A 358 -35.25 21.95 13.52
N LEU A 359 -35.35 22.79 12.49
CA LEU A 359 -35.42 22.40 11.09
C LEU A 359 -34.18 22.90 10.36
N VAL A 360 -33.44 21.97 9.75
CA VAL A 360 -32.22 22.26 9.01
C VAL A 360 -32.47 22.04 7.52
N LEU A 361 -32.39 23.11 6.73
CA LEU A 361 -32.47 23.06 5.28
C LEU A 361 -31.06 22.89 4.69
N VAL A 362 -30.83 21.76 4.04
CA VAL A 362 -29.51 21.36 3.54
C VAL A 362 -29.54 21.36 2.03
N GLY A 363 -28.50 21.84 1.37
CA GLY A 363 -28.42 21.68 -0.08
C GLY A 363 -27.27 22.47 -0.71
N PRO A 364 -26.94 22.16 -1.97
CA PRO A 364 -25.90 22.86 -2.70
C PRO A 364 -26.25 24.35 -2.87
N GLN A 365 -25.25 25.17 -3.18
CA GLN A 365 -25.47 26.59 -3.45
C GLN A 365 -26.44 26.79 -4.62
N GLY A 366 -27.35 27.75 -4.52
CA GLY A 366 -28.41 27.97 -5.52
C GLY A 366 -29.60 27.01 -5.44
N SER A 367 -29.62 26.06 -4.50
CA SER A 367 -30.77 25.17 -4.26
C SER A 367 -32.03 25.89 -3.77
N GLY A 368 -31.91 27.12 -3.26
CA GLY A 368 -33.03 27.88 -2.68
C GLY A 368 -33.27 27.62 -1.19
N LYS A 369 -32.38 26.87 -0.51
CA LYS A 369 -32.46 26.53 0.92
C LYS A 369 -32.86 27.71 1.83
N LYS A 370 -32.21 28.86 1.64
CA LYS A 370 -32.49 30.07 2.43
C LYS A 370 -33.82 30.72 2.07
N ASP A 371 -34.09 30.90 0.78
CA ASP A 371 -35.32 31.54 0.30
C ASP A 371 -36.56 30.76 0.77
N LEU A 372 -36.48 29.42 0.76
CA LEU A 372 -37.51 28.53 1.28
C LEU A 372 -37.65 28.66 2.81
N GLY A 373 -36.54 28.73 3.55
CA GLY A 373 -36.56 28.88 5.00
C GLY A 373 -37.14 30.22 5.47
N LEU A 374 -36.77 31.32 4.82
CA LEU A 374 -37.34 32.65 5.12
C LEU A 374 -38.83 32.70 4.82
N LYS A 375 -39.26 32.16 3.67
CA LYS A 375 -40.68 32.09 3.30
C LYS A 375 -41.49 31.24 4.29
N LEU A 376 -40.90 30.15 4.81
CA LEU A 376 -41.52 29.32 5.83
C LEU A 376 -41.72 30.07 7.14
N VAL A 377 -40.69 30.82 7.59
CA VAL A 377 -40.75 31.64 8.81
C VAL A 377 -41.78 32.78 8.65
N GLU A 378 -41.92 33.34 7.45
CA GLU A 378 -42.93 34.37 7.17
C GLU A 378 -44.38 33.83 7.24
N GLU A 379 -44.64 32.64 6.67
CA GLU A 379 -45.99 32.05 6.70
C GLU A 379 -46.36 31.45 8.07
N PHE A 380 -45.38 30.87 8.77
CA PHE A 380 -45.57 30.19 10.06
C PHE A 380 -44.85 30.92 11.21
N SER A 381 -44.99 32.24 11.27
CA SER A 381 -44.31 33.11 12.25
C SER A 381 -44.61 32.80 13.71
N ASP A 382 -45.75 32.14 13.98
CA ASP A 382 -46.14 31.71 15.33
C ASP A 382 -45.40 30.44 15.78
N PHE A 383 -44.74 29.73 14.86
CA PHE A 383 -44.07 28.46 15.13
C PHE A 383 -42.55 28.51 14.90
N PHE A 384 -42.07 29.33 13.97
CA PHE A 384 -40.68 29.32 13.53
C PHE A 384 -40.01 30.69 13.61
N GLY A 385 -38.72 30.68 13.95
CA GLY A 385 -37.82 31.81 13.77
C GLY A 385 -36.54 31.38 13.05
N PHE A 386 -35.89 32.31 12.36
CA PHE A 386 -34.71 32.01 11.54
C PHE A 386 -33.41 32.21 12.33
N GLY A 387 -32.61 31.15 12.43
CA GLY A 387 -31.29 31.20 13.06
C GLY A 387 -30.22 31.66 12.07
N VAL A 388 -29.71 32.88 12.25
CA VAL A 388 -28.69 33.46 11.36
C VAL A 388 -27.32 32.87 11.69
N SER A 389 -26.69 32.23 10.70
CA SER A 389 -25.34 31.65 10.82
C SER A 389 -24.25 32.71 10.60
N HIS A 390 -23.01 32.38 10.97
CA HIS A 390 -21.83 33.24 10.77
C HIS A 390 -21.02 32.75 9.57
N THR A 391 -20.34 33.68 8.89
CA THR A 391 -19.39 33.33 7.83
C THR A 391 -18.24 34.33 7.74
N THR A 392 -17.08 33.85 7.28
CA THR A 392 -15.93 34.70 6.92
C THR A 392 -15.94 35.15 5.46
N ARG A 393 -16.91 34.68 4.67
CA ARG A 393 -17.09 35.10 3.28
C ARG A 393 -17.44 36.58 3.23
N SER A 394 -17.00 37.31 2.20
CA SER A 394 -17.49 38.66 1.95
C SER A 394 -18.95 38.63 1.46
N PRO A 395 -19.82 39.57 1.89
CA PRO A 395 -21.22 39.61 1.47
C PRO A 395 -21.36 39.81 -0.04
N TYR A 396 -22.32 39.13 -0.65
CA TYR A 396 -22.71 39.35 -2.05
C TYR A 396 -23.56 40.62 -2.16
N THR A 397 -23.72 41.10 -3.39
CA THR A 397 -24.58 42.27 -3.65
C THR A 397 -26.02 41.96 -3.25
N GLY A 398 -26.57 42.74 -2.31
CA GLY A 398 -27.92 42.56 -1.79
C GLY A 398 -28.01 41.76 -0.49
N GLU A 399 -26.91 41.19 0.01
CA GLU A 399 -26.88 40.57 1.34
C GLU A 399 -26.63 41.61 2.44
N GLU A 400 -27.34 41.45 3.55
CA GLU A 400 -27.31 42.30 4.73
C GLU A 400 -26.75 41.55 5.94
N ASN A 401 -25.83 42.21 6.66
CA ASN A 401 -25.21 41.64 7.85
C ASN A 401 -26.21 41.51 9.01
N GLY A 402 -26.30 40.31 9.59
CA GLY A 402 -27.23 39.97 10.66
C GLY A 402 -28.63 39.56 10.19
N PHE A 403 -28.87 39.59 8.89
CA PHE A 403 -30.06 39.00 8.27
C PHE A 403 -29.65 37.79 7.41
N ASP A 404 -28.73 38.01 6.48
CA ASP A 404 -28.31 36.97 5.56
C ASP A 404 -27.33 35.98 6.18
N TYR A 405 -26.31 36.55 6.82
CA TYR A 405 -25.32 35.90 7.67
C TYR A 405 -24.76 36.99 8.62
N HIS A 406 -24.15 36.56 9.72
CA HIS A 406 -23.19 37.40 10.43
C HIS A 406 -21.84 37.31 9.72
N PHE A 407 -21.53 38.32 8.91
CA PHE A 407 -20.27 38.43 8.19
C PHE A 407 -19.19 38.95 9.14
N VAL A 408 -18.21 38.10 9.47
CA VAL A 408 -17.15 38.40 10.45
C VAL A 408 -15.78 38.19 9.82
N SER A 409 -14.74 38.83 10.38
CA SER A 409 -13.36 38.54 9.96
C SER A 409 -12.93 37.14 10.40
N LEU A 410 -11.92 36.57 9.72
CA LEU A 410 -11.34 35.29 10.12
C LEU A 410 -10.82 35.31 11.56
N GLU A 411 -10.11 36.37 11.94
CA GLU A 411 -9.62 36.56 13.32
C GLU A 411 -10.77 36.52 14.34
N LYS A 412 -11.87 37.21 14.04
CA LYS A 412 -13.04 37.23 14.93
C LYS A 412 -13.72 35.86 15.01
N PHE A 413 -13.81 35.14 13.90
CA PHE A 413 -14.37 33.79 13.84
C PHE A 413 -13.54 32.83 14.70
N GLU A 414 -12.22 32.85 14.57
CA GLU A 414 -11.31 32.05 15.40
C GLU A 414 -11.39 32.38 16.89
N ASP A 415 -11.53 33.66 17.23
CA ASP A 415 -11.73 34.09 18.61
C ASP A 415 -13.06 33.55 19.16
N ASP A 416 -14.13 33.60 18.39
CA ASP A 416 -15.44 33.09 18.80
C ASP A 416 -15.44 31.54 18.93
N ILE A 417 -14.61 30.82 18.17
CA ILE A 417 -14.33 29.38 18.38
C ILE A 417 -13.67 29.17 19.75
N LYS A 418 -12.59 29.88 20.04
CA LYS A 418 -11.85 29.74 21.31
C LYS A 418 -12.70 30.14 22.52
N MET A 419 -13.65 31.05 22.31
CA MET A 419 -14.66 31.46 23.29
C MET A 419 -15.83 30.45 23.41
N GLY A 420 -15.79 29.31 22.71
CA GLY A 420 -16.80 28.26 22.83
C GLY A 420 -18.21 28.68 22.38
N LYS A 421 -18.33 29.66 21.48
CA LYS A 421 -19.63 30.19 21.04
C LYS A 421 -20.30 29.37 19.95
N PHE A 422 -19.51 28.64 19.18
CA PHE A 422 -20.00 27.84 18.07
C PHE A 422 -20.53 26.49 18.57
N LEU A 423 -21.70 26.11 18.06
CA LEU A 423 -22.22 24.74 18.15
C LEU A 423 -21.58 23.86 17.07
N GLN A 424 -21.39 24.44 15.89
CA GLN A 424 -20.90 23.76 14.71
C GLN A 424 -20.16 24.76 13.81
N THR A 425 -19.05 24.30 13.22
CA THR A 425 -18.35 25.00 12.13
C THR A 425 -18.07 24.05 10.99
N CYS A 426 -17.88 24.60 9.80
CA CYS A 426 -17.37 23.88 8.63
C CYS A 426 -16.64 24.86 7.71
N GLN A 427 -15.76 24.32 6.87
CA GLN A 427 -15.13 25.07 5.79
C GLN A 427 -15.77 24.66 4.46
N HIS A 428 -16.16 25.65 3.65
CA HIS A 428 -16.78 25.42 2.36
C HIS A 428 -16.28 26.47 1.35
N HIS A 429 -15.75 26.01 0.20
CA HIS A 429 -15.11 26.85 -0.83
C HIS A 429 -14.14 27.90 -0.24
N GLY A 430 -13.27 27.47 0.69
CA GLY A 430 -12.25 28.33 1.31
C GLY A 430 -12.75 29.31 2.37
N SER A 431 -14.06 29.45 2.57
CA SER A 431 -14.64 30.28 3.64
C SER A 431 -15.14 29.44 4.81
N TRP A 432 -15.09 30.00 6.01
CA TRP A 432 -15.65 29.36 7.19
C TRP A 432 -17.12 29.73 7.36
N TYR A 433 -17.91 28.77 7.80
CA TYR A 433 -19.30 28.91 8.17
C TYR A 433 -19.51 28.29 9.54
N GLY A 434 -20.43 28.82 10.34
CA GLY A 434 -20.75 28.23 11.62
C GLY A 434 -22.04 28.74 12.25
N LEU A 435 -22.68 27.85 13.00
CA LEU A 435 -23.87 28.14 13.78
C LEU A 435 -23.47 28.39 15.24
N GLN A 436 -23.73 29.58 15.75
CA GLN A 436 -23.50 29.91 17.15
C GLN A 436 -24.69 29.47 18.02
N MET A 437 -24.41 29.13 19.28
CA MET A 437 -25.46 28.81 20.24
C MET A 437 -26.44 29.98 20.41
N ASP A 438 -25.93 31.21 20.47
CA ASP A 438 -26.75 32.43 20.61
C ASP A 438 -27.77 32.62 19.48
N SER A 439 -27.45 32.20 18.24
CA SER A 439 -28.38 32.23 17.11
C SER A 439 -29.58 31.30 17.29
N ILE A 440 -29.42 30.23 18.08
CA ILE A 440 -30.49 29.30 18.43
C ILE A 440 -31.25 29.82 19.65
N GLN A 441 -30.53 30.32 20.66
CA GLN A 441 -31.12 30.84 21.89
C GLN A 441 -32.02 32.05 21.65
N SER A 442 -31.67 32.93 20.72
CA SER A 442 -32.49 34.10 20.38
C SER A 442 -33.88 33.69 19.90
N VAL A 443 -33.97 32.64 19.07
CA VAL A 443 -35.24 32.09 18.57
C VAL A 443 -35.97 31.33 19.68
N ALA A 444 -35.24 30.55 20.48
CA ALA A 444 -35.78 29.78 21.61
C ALA A 444 -36.47 30.68 22.64
N LYS A 445 -35.88 31.85 22.91
CA LYS A 445 -36.39 32.83 23.86
C LYS A 445 -37.77 33.38 23.49
N ASP A 446 -38.07 33.42 22.19
CA ASP A 446 -39.37 33.83 21.67
C ASP A 446 -40.38 32.67 21.65
N GLY A 447 -39.99 31.47 22.11
CA GLY A 447 -40.81 30.27 22.14
C GLY A 447 -40.98 29.60 20.77
N LEU A 448 -40.12 29.92 19.81
CA LEU A 448 -40.19 29.47 18.42
C LEU A 448 -39.20 28.33 18.14
N ALA A 449 -39.53 27.50 17.15
CA ALA A 449 -38.63 26.49 16.59
C ALA A 449 -37.61 27.15 15.65
N CYS A 450 -36.35 26.71 15.71
CA CYS A 450 -35.28 27.33 14.94
C CYS A 450 -35.19 26.72 13.53
N VAL A 451 -35.29 27.56 12.49
CA VAL A 451 -35.00 27.20 11.10
C VAL A 451 -33.62 27.71 10.72
N VAL A 452 -32.75 26.81 10.29
CA VAL A 452 -31.39 27.14 9.82
C VAL A 452 -31.13 26.48 8.48
N HIS A 453 -30.15 26.99 7.74
CA HIS A 453 -29.64 26.32 6.54
C HIS A 453 -28.12 26.16 6.61
N MET A 454 -27.63 25.09 6.00
CA MET A 454 -26.19 24.79 5.95
C MET A 454 -25.85 23.86 4.79
N GLU A 455 -24.55 23.71 4.56
CA GLU A 455 -23.94 22.76 3.64
C GLU A 455 -23.82 21.37 4.29
N LEU A 456 -23.55 20.34 3.47
CA LEU A 456 -23.43 18.94 3.90
C LEU A 456 -22.39 18.77 5.02
N GLU A 457 -21.25 19.43 4.90
CA GLU A 457 -20.16 19.39 5.88
C GLU A 457 -20.63 19.91 7.24
N GLY A 458 -21.50 20.92 7.25
CA GLY A 458 -22.06 21.43 8.50
C GLY A 458 -23.06 20.48 9.14
N VAL A 459 -23.83 19.76 8.33
CA VAL A 459 -24.75 18.72 8.81
C VAL A 459 -24.00 17.59 9.50
N LEU A 460 -22.87 17.14 8.94
CA LEU A 460 -22.06 16.08 9.52
C LEU A 460 -21.63 16.44 10.95
N THR A 461 -21.18 17.67 11.17
CA THR A 461 -20.80 18.15 12.50
C THR A 461 -22.02 18.30 13.41
N LEU A 462 -23.14 18.86 12.91
CA LEU A 462 -24.35 19.07 13.71
C LEU A 462 -25.00 17.75 14.15
N LYS A 463 -24.94 16.69 13.35
CA LYS A 463 -25.45 15.36 13.71
C LYS A 463 -24.72 14.71 14.88
N ASN A 464 -23.51 15.14 15.19
CA ASN A 464 -22.80 14.70 16.40
C ASN A 464 -23.30 15.40 17.67
N THR A 465 -24.13 16.44 17.55
CA THR A 465 -24.69 17.20 18.68
C THR A 465 -25.98 16.57 19.21
N HIS A 466 -26.36 16.95 20.43
CA HIS A 466 -27.59 16.48 21.10
C HIS A 466 -28.88 17.14 20.59
N PHE A 467 -28.83 18.02 19.58
CA PHE A 467 -30.01 18.73 19.09
C PHE A 467 -30.96 17.85 18.28
N GLU A 468 -30.42 16.82 17.60
CA GLU A 468 -31.17 15.88 16.75
C GLU A 468 -32.25 16.56 15.87
N PRO A 469 -31.89 17.59 15.07
CA PRO A 469 -32.86 18.35 14.31
C PRO A 469 -33.39 17.53 13.12
N ARG A 470 -34.47 18.01 12.52
CA ARG A 470 -34.98 17.46 11.24
C ARG A 470 -34.20 18.05 10.07
N TYR A 471 -33.64 17.18 9.23
CA TYR A 471 -32.86 17.57 8.07
C TYR A 471 -33.67 17.41 6.78
N VAL A 472 -33.90 18.51 6.07
CA VAL A 472 -34.56 18.52 4.77
C VAL A 472 -33.55 18.87 3.69
N LEU A 473 -33.28 17.91 2.82
CA LEU A 473 -32.39 18.05 1.68
C LEU A 473 -33.11 18.72 0.50
N ILE A 474 -32.74 19.96 0.20
CA ILE A 474 -33.22 20.76 -0.92
C ILE A 474 -32.29 20.56 -2.11
N MET A 475 -32.77 19.89 -3.16
CA MET A 475 -31.93 19.42 -4.26
C MET A 475 -32.44 19.83 -5.63
N PRO A 476 -31.62 20.54 -6.43
CA PRO A 476 -31.93 20.79 -7.83
C PRO A 476 -31.58 19.54 -8.66
N LEU A 477 -32.58 18.72 -8.99
CA LEU A 477 -32.40 17.48 -9.74
C LEU A 477 -32.10 17.69 -11.24
N ASP A 478 -32.54 18.82 -11.78
CA ASP A 478 -32.28 19.22 -13.17
C ASP A 478 -31.12 20.21 -13.24
N LYS A 479 -30.01 19.77 -13.85
CA LYS A 479 -28.78 20.55 -13.98
C LYS A 479 -28.99 21.82 -14.76
N GLU A 480 -29.76 21.79 -15.84
CA GLU A 480 -29.99 22.98 -16.68
C GLU A 480 -30.75 24.06 -15.92
N SER A 481 -31.77 23.67 -15.15
CA SER A 481 -32.51 24.60 -14.29
C SER A 481 -31.66 25.16 -13.16
N HIS A 482 -30.75 24.35 -12.59
CA HIS A 482 -29.80 24.80 -11.57
C HIS A 482 -28.82 25.83 -12.11
N GLU A 483 -28.18 25.52 -13.24
CA GLU A 483 -27.26 26.41 -13.94
C GLU A 483 -27.92 27.72 -14.32
N ARG A 484 -29.11 27.65 -14.94
CA ARG A 484 -29.88 28.84 -15.32
C ARG A 484 -30.11 29.75 -14.12
N ARG A 485 -30.53 29.19 -12.98
CA ARG A 485 -30.77 29.97 -11.75
C ARG A 485 -29.50 30.60 -11.19
N LEU A 486 -28.37 29.90 -11.25
CA LEU A 486 -27.08 30.46 -10.82
C LEU A 486 -26.65 31.62 -11.73
N ARG A 487 -26.81 31.46 -13.05
CA ARG A 487 -26.55 32.50 -14.05
C ARG A 487 -27.45 33.72 -13.87
N ASP A 488 -28.74 33.50 -13.62
CA ASP A 488 -29.73 34.57 -13.41
C ASP A 488 -29.43 35.42 -12.16
N ARG A 489 -28.76 34.85 -11.15
CA ARG A 489 -28.30 35.61 -9.98
C ARG A 489 -27.18 36.60 -10.32
N GLY A 490 -26.37 36.33 -11.35
CA GLY A 490 -25.29 37.21 -11.80
C GLY A 490 -24.14 37.41 -10.80
N ILE A 491 -24.02 36.51 -9.81
CA ILE A 491 -23.02 36.58 -8.72
C ILE A 491 -21.81 35.68 -9.01
N PHE A 492 -22.01 34.59 -9.76
CA PHE A 492 -21.02 33.53 -9.96
C PHE A 492 -20.39 33.61 -11.35
N THR A 493 -19.10 33.32 -11.41
CA THR A 493 -18.36 33.08 -12.66
C THR A 493 -18.74 31.74 -13.28
N ASP A 494 -18.45 31.55 -14.57
CA ASP A 494 -18.71 30.28 -15.26
C ASP A 494 -17.99 29.09 -14.59
N GLU A 495 -16.76 29.30 -14.10
CA GLU A 495 -15.97 28.30 -13.41
C GLU A 495 -16.61 27.90 -12.07
N GLU A 496 -17.04 28.88 -11.27
CA GLU A 496 -17.76 28.64 -10.00
C GLU A 496 -19.10 27.92 -10.22
N ILE A 497 -19.83 28.26 -11.29
CA ILE A 497 -21.10 27.60 -11.61
C ILE A 497 -20.87 26.11 -11.89
N LEU A 498 -19.84 25.77 -12.66
CA LEU A 498 -19.50 24.37 -12.95
C LEU A 498 -19.11 23.61 -11.68
N GLU A 499 -18.37 24.25 -10.77
CA GLU A 499 -17.99 23.65 -9.48
C GLU A 499 -19.21 23.43 -8.56
N ILE A 500 -20.12 24.40 -8.49
CA ILE A 500 -21.38 24.28 -7.71
C ILE A 500 -22.27 23.16 -8.26
N VAL A 501 -22.39 23.04 -9.58
CA VAL A 501 -23.21 22.00 -10.23
C VAL A 501 -22.58 20.62 -10.01
N LYS A 502 -21.26 20.51 -10.12
CA LYS A 502 -20.54 19.28 -9.78
C LYS A 502 -20.73 18.91 -8.30
N THR A 503 -20.70 19.90 -7.42
CA THR A 503 -20.97 19.70 -5.99
C THR A 503 -22.40 19.22 -5.74
N ALA A 504 -23.40 19.62 -6.52
CA ALA A 504 -24.74 19.07 -6.38
C ALA A 504 -24.79 17.54 -6.60
N GLU A 505 -23.92 16.97 -7.43
CA GLU A 505 -23.82 15.52 -7.61
C GLU A 505 -23.35 14.81 -6.34
N THR A 506 -22.43 15.41 -5.58
CA THR A 506 -21.92 14.80 -4.33
C THR A 506 -23.01 14.66 -3.29
N TYR A 507 -23.93 15.63 -3.17
CA TYR A 507 -25.10 15.54 -2.30
C TYR A 507 -26.04 14.42 -2.73
N SER A 508 -26.21 14.22 -4.05
CA SER A 508 -27.06 13.15 -4.58
C SER A 508 -26.47 11.77 -4.28
N SER A 509 -25.18 11.57 -4.56
CA SER A 509 -24.47 10.33 -4.25
C SER A 509 -24.48 10.05 -2.75
N TYR A 510 -24.18 11.06 -1.92
CA TYR A 510 -24.17 10.90 -0.46
C TYR A 510 -25.52 10.43 0.09
N ASN A 511 -26.63 11.02 -0.39
CA ASN A 511 -27.98 10.60 0.01
C ASN A 511 -28.36 9.18 -0.47
N GLN A 512 -27.83 8.76 -1.63
CA GLN A 512 -28.05 7.38 -2.12
C GLN A 512 -27.24 6.36 -1.31
N ASP A 513 -26.00 6.69 -0.98
CA ASP A 513 -25.08 5.82 -0.24
C ASP A 513 -25.45 5.73 1.25
N HIS A 514 -26.16 6.73 1.80
CA HIS A 514 -26.59 6.80 3.20
C HIS A 514 -28.11 6.98 3.36
N PRO A 515 -28.93 5.95 3.06
CA PRO A 515 -30.38 6.02 3.23
C PRO A 515 -30.78 6.40 4.67
N GLY A 516 -31.63 7.41 4.81
CA GLY A 516 -32.09 7.91 6.12
C GLY A 516 -31.18 8.94 6.77
N PHE A 517 -30.08 9.33 6.13
CA PHE A 517 -29.23 10.44 6.61
C PHE A 517 -30.01 11.76 6.63
N PHE A 518 -30.80 12.03 5.60
CA PHE A 518 -31.76 13.13 5.56
C PHE A 518 -33.17 12.59 5.84
N ASP A 519 -33.96 13.32 6.64
CA ASP A 519 -35.34 12.94 6.95
C ASP A 519 -36.24 13.07 5.71
N MET A 520 -35.92 14.02 4.81
CA MET A 520 -36.67 14.25 3.58
C MET A 520 -35.80 14.85 2.48
N MET A 521 -36.21 14.64 1.22
CA MET A 521 -35.68 15.34 0.06
C MET A 521 -36.79 16.14 -0.64
N VAL A 522 -36.52 17.40 -0.97
CA VAL A 522 -37.40 18.29 -1.73
C VAL A 522 -36.71 18.66 -3.03
N ASN A 523 -37.40 18.44 -4.15
CA ASN A 523 -36.89 18.83 -5.46
C ASN A 523 -37.02 20.35 -5.64
N SER A 524 -35.91 21.02 -5.89
CA SER A 524 -35.84 22.47 -6.09
C SER A 524 -35.60 22.91 -7.52
N ASN A 525 -36.01 22.13 -8.52
CA ASN A 525 -36.03 22.56 -9.93
C ASN A 525 -36.90 23.80 -10.13
N ASP A 526 -38.04 23.86 -9.45
CA ASP A 526 -38.91 25.03 -9.34
C ASP A 526 -39.06 25.39 -7.85
N ILE A 527 -38.72 26.62 -7.48
CA ILE A 527 -38.73 27.08 -6.08
C ILE A 527 -40.15 27.18 -5.51
N GLN A 528 -41.15 27.47 -6.33
CA GLN A 528 -42.54 27.52 -5.86
C GLN A 528 -43.06 26.11 -5.58
N GLU A 529 -42.80 25.16 -6.46
CA GLU A 529 -43.14 23.74 -6.23
C GLU A 529 -42.38 23.16 -5.03
N ALA A 530 -41.09 23.50 -4.90
CA ALA A 530 -40.29 23.12 -3.73
C ALA A 530 -40.90 23.65 -2.43
N TYR A 531 -41.37 24.89 -2.43
CA TYR A 531 -42.05 25.48 -1.27
C TYR A 531 -43.37 24.78 -0.96
N ILE A 532 -44.17 24.44 -1.97
CA ILE A 532 -45.42 23.69 -1.77
C ILE A 532 -45.14 22.34 -1.10
N GLN A 533 -44.10 21.64 -1.52
CA GLN A 533 -43.66 20.36 -0.91
C GLN A 533 -43.18 20.56 0.53
N LEU A 534 -42.30 21.54 0.78
CA LEU A 534 -41.79 21.86 2.11
C LEU A 534 -42.93 22.26 3.06
N ARG A 535 -43.84 23.12 2.60
CA ARG A 535 -45.01 23.58 3.35
C ARG A 535 -45.91 22.42 3.73
N LYS A 536 -46.21 21.52 2.80
CA LYS A 536 -47.03 20.32 3.08
C LYS A 536 -46.39 19.48 4.18
N LEU A 537 -45.07 19.27 4.12
CA LEU A 537 -44.35 18.52 5.13
C LEU A 537 -44.41 19.16 6.51
N VAL A 538 -44.27 20.49 6.58
CA VAL A 538 -44.37 21.21 7.84
C VAL A 538 -45.79 21.16 8.40
N MET A 539 -46.83 21.26 7.56
CA MET A 539 -48.22 21.08 7.98
C MET A 539 -48.49 19.68 8.53
N ASP A 540 -48.01 18.64 7.82
CA ASP A 540 -48.14 17.26 8.26
C ASP A 540 -47.46 17.05 9.62
N TYR A 541 -46.32 17.72 9.87
CA TYR A 541 -45.60 17.66 11.14
C TYR A 541 -46.29 18.41 12.28
N LEU A 542 -46.87 19.59 11.99
CA LEU A 542 -47.63 20.38 12.95
C LEU A 542 -49.04 19.81 13.22
N GLY A 543 -49.51 18.89 12.38
CA GLY A 543 -50.83 18.25 12.50
C GLY A 543 -51.99 19.19 12.12
N ILE A 544 -51.78 20.10 11.17
CA ILE A 544 -52.74 21.15 10.75
C ILE A 544 -53.26 20.89 9.34
#